data_AF-A0A9X7TGN4-F1
#
_entry.id   AF-A0A9X7TGN4-F1
#
_cell.length_a   1.000
_cell.length_b   1.000
_cell.length_c   1.000
_cell.angle_alpha   90.00
_cell.angle_beta   90.00
_cell.angle_gamma   90.00
#
_symmetry.space_group_name_H-M   'P 1'
#
loop_
_entity.id
_entity.type
_entity.pdbx_description
1 polymer ?
#
loop_
_entity_poly.entity_id
_entity_poly.type
_entity_poly.pdbx_seq_one_letter_code
_entity_poly.pdbx_strand_id
1 'polypeptide(L)'
;MTKKLAKVTTETRDYFADTFTVYYLEPTFKDKLTTARKFQNCVNYYLKHKKVEKWPLDYCFRNQTEEERKIILRKYWLKYFSFLLDEQQNIQHINQRIQEGKPIKIGEDLGFIRMSFTRIMMKALNEERAENLKQKKE
;
A
#
# COMPACT_ATOMS: atom_id res chain seq x y z
N MET A 1 29.95 -11.96 1.11
CA MET A 1 29.73 -10.60 1.65
C MET A 1 28.36 -10.52 2.29
N THR A 2 28.30 -9.94 3.47
CA THR A 2 27.28 -10.13 4.51
C THR A 2 25.90 -9.63 4.10
N LYS A 3 24.88 -10.50 4.25
CA LYS A 3 23.44 -10.23 4.09
C LYS A 3 23.02 -8.93 4.82
N LYS A 4 22.99 -7.78 4.12
CA LYS A 4 22.28 -6.56 4.54
C LYS A 4 20.76 -6.79 4.41
N LEU A 5 20.21 -7.77 5.11
CA LEU A 5 18.77 -8.01 5.07
C LEU A 5 18.07 -7.05 6.05
N ALA A 6 17.18 -6.23 5.48
CA ALA A 6 15.92 -5.81 6.09
C ALA A 6 15.95 -4.79 7.24
N LYS A 7 16.39 -3.56 6.99
CA LYS A 7 15.91 -2.41 7.78
C LYS A 7 14.94 -1.59 6.94
N VAL A 8 13.88 -1.11 7.58
CA VAL A 8 12.96 -0.13 6.99
C VAL A 8 13.64 1.24 7.04
N THR A 9 14.11 1.72 5.90
CA THR A 9 14.64 3.09 5.76
C THR A 9 13.54 4.05 5.33
N THR A 10 13.82 5.36 5.32
CA THR A 10 12.93 6.35 4.71
C THR A 10 12.67 6.02 3.25
N GLU A 11 13.69 5.61 2.50
CA GLU A 11 13.57 5.22 1.09
C GLU A 11 12.67 3.99 0.93
N THR A 12 12.76 3.00 1.82
CA THR A 12 11.84 1.85 1.82
C THR A 12 10.39 2.29 1.98
N ARG A 13 10.13 3.19 2.94
CA ARG A 13 8.78 3.71 3.24
C ARG A 13 8.22 4.54 2.09
N ASP A 14 9.06 5.38 1.52
CA ASP A 14 8.72 6.24 0.40
C ASP A 14 8.44 5.41 -0.87
N TYR A 15 9.30 4.44 -1.20
CA TYR A 15 9.09 3.54 -2.35
C TYR A 15 7.80 2.72 -2.20
N PHE A 16 7.55 2.20 -1.00
CA PHE A 16 6.30 1.52 -0.66
C PHE A 16 5.09 2.40 -0.95
N ALA A 17 5.07 3.60 -0.41
CA ALA A 17 3.93 4.49 -0.50
C ALA A 17 3.75 5.10 -1.90
N ASP A 18 4.84 5.33 -2.62
CA ASP A 18 4.82 5.73 -4.02
C ASP A 18 4.25 4.60 -4.90
N THR A 19 4.59 3.35 -4.61
CA THR A 19 4.01 2.18 -5.29
C THR A 19 2.51 2.09 -5.08
N PHE A 20 2.04 2.30 -3.85
CA PHE A 20 0.61 2.37 -3.55
C PHE A 20 -0.07 3.52 -4.30
N THR A 21 0.57 4.69 -4.35
CA THR A 21 0.06 5.85 -5.08
C THR A 21 -0.12 5.55 -6.56
N VAL A 22 0.91 5.01 -7.22
CA VAL A 22 0.87 4.68 -8.65
C VAL A 22 -0.24 3.66 -8.94
N TYR A 23 -0.30 2.54 -8.20
CA TYR A 23 -1.33 1.52 -8.42
C TYR A 23 -2.75 1.97 -8.06
N TYR A 24 -2.89 2.89 -7.11
CA TYR A 24 -4.20 3.37 -6.68
C TYR A 24 -4.73 4.49 -7.58
N LEU A 25 -3.88 5.38 -8.09
CA LEU A 25 -4.28 6.53 -8.90
C LEU A 25 -4.23 6.29 -10.42
N GLU A 26 -3.75 5.13 -10.87
CA GLU A 26 -3.71 4.80 -12.30
C GLU A 26 -5.11 4.97 -12.94
N PRO A 27 -5.24 5.77 -14.01
CA PRO A 27 -6.51 5.94 -14.71
C PRO A 27 -6.96 4.62 -15.34
N THR A 28 -8.11 4.11 -14.90
CA THR A 28 -8.64 2.79 -15.29
C THR A 28 -9.30 2.77 -16.68
N PHE A 29 -8.73 3.45 -17.68
CA PHE A 29 -9.27 3.45 -19.05
C PHE A 29 -8.62 2.39 -19.94
N LYS A 30 -9.46 1.85 -20.82
CA LYS A 30 -9.36 0.65 -21.68
C LYS A 30 -7.94 0.12 -21.96
N ASP A 31 -7.76 -1.16 -21.63
CA ASP A 31 -6.66 -2.08 -21.96
C ASP A 31 -5.41 -2.18 -21.08
N LYS A 32 -5.29 -1.43 -19.97
CA LYS A 32 -4.26 -1.73 -18.96
C LYS A 32 -4.78 -1.97 -17.54
N LEU A 33 -4.75 -3.27 -17.21
CA LEU A 33 -4.40 -3.92 -15.95
C LEU A 33 -5.49 -4.07 -14.87
N THR A 34 -6.22 -5.19 -15.00
CA THR A 34 -7.01 -5.88 -13.96
C THR A 34 -6.39 -5.85 -12.56
N THR A 35 -5.06 -5.87 -12.45
CA THR A 35 -4.36 -5.84 -11.16
C THR A 35 -4.52 -4.50 -10.42
N ALA A 36 -4.39 -3.35 -11.10
CA ALA A 36 -4.53 -2.04 -10.46
C ALA A 36 -5.95 -1.84 -9.92
N ARG A 37 -6.96 -2.21 -10.72
CA ARG A 37 -8.36 -2.19 -10.27
C ARG A 37 -8.64 -3.13 -9.09
N LYS A 38 -8.09 -4.35 -9.13
CA LYS A 38 -8.18 -5.29 -7.99
C LYS A 38 -7.51 -4.72 -6.74
N PHE A 39 -6.36 -4.08 -6.90
CA PHE A 39 -5.64 -3.42 -5.82
C PHE A 39 -6.43 -2.26 -5.22
N GLN A 40 -6.97 -1.36 -6.05
CA GLN A 40 -7.87 -0.29 -5.62
C GLN A 40 -9.05 -0.84 -4.82
N ASN A 41 -9.74 -1.86 -5.32
CA ASN A 41 -10.87 -2.49 -4.61
C ASN A 41 -10.46 -3.07 -3.25
N CYS A 42 -9.29 -3.71 -3.15
CA CYS A 42 -8.75 -4.20 -1.90
C CYS A 42 -8.48 -3.07 -0.90
N VAL A 43 -7.78 -2.03 -1.35
CA VAL A 43 -7.46 -0.86 -0.54
C VAL A 43 -8.76 -0.23 -0.02
N ASN A 44 -9.74 -0.05 -0.91
CA ASN A 44 -11.05 0.50 -0.60
C ASN A 44 -11.78 -0.33 0.45
N TYR A 45 -11.79 -1.66 0.29
CA TYR A 45 -12.38 -2.58 1.26
C TYR A 45 -11.80 -2.37 2.66
N TYR A 46 -10.47 -2.37 2.77
CA TYR A 46 -9.78 -2.20 4.06
C TYR A 46 -10.01 -0.83 4.67
N LEU A 47 -9.96 0.25 3.89
CA LEU A 47 -10.26 1.60 4.37
C LEU A 47 -11.70 1.71 4.89
N LYS A 48 -12.66 1.06 4.21
CA LYS A 48 -14.06 1.00 4.63
C LYS A 48 -14.23 0.21 5.93
N HIS A 49 -13.55 -0.94 6.04
CA HIS A 49 -13.50 -1.72 7.29
C HIS A 49 -12.93 -0.88 8.45
N LYS A 50 -11.86 -0.12 8.20
CA LYS A 50 -11.28 0.83 9.17
C LYS A 50 -12.11 2.09 9.41
N LYS A 51 -13.29 2.22 8.80
CA LYS A 51 -14.20 3.38 8.90
C LYS A 51 -13.47 4.71 8.61
N VAL A 52 -12.57 4.70 7.63
CA VAL A 52 -11.82 5.88 7.23
C VAL A 52 -12.74 6.83 6.46
N GLU A 53 -12.92 8.05 6.98
CA GLU A 53 -13.81 9.04 6.38
C GLU A 53 -13.21 9.73 5.15
N LYS A 54 -11.92 10.09 5.21
CA LYS A 54 -11.21 10.78 4.12
C LYS A 54 -10.39 9.81 3.32
N TRP A 55 -10.67 9.71 2.02
CA TRP A 55 -10.05 8.84 1.04
C TRP A 55 -8.79 9.50 0.44
N PRO A 56 -7.90 8.73 -0.22
CA PRO A 56 -6.65 9.28 -0.76
C PRO A 56 -6.87 10.49 -1.70
N LEU A 57 -7.91 10.43 -2.51
CA LEU A 57 -8.26 11.49 -3.48
C LEU A 57 -8.77 12.77 -2.82
N ASP A 58 -9.33 12.70 -1.60
CA ASP A 58 -9.82 13.87 -0.87
C ASP A 58 -8.68 14.80 -0.43
N TYR A 59 -7.43 14.31 -0.49
CA TYR A 59 -6.23 15.08 -0.17
C TYR A 59 -5.56 15.71 -1.39
N CYS A 60 -6.06 15.43 -2.61
CA CYS A 60 -5.52 15.92 -3.87
C CYS A 60 -6.25 17.20 -4.31
N PHE A 61 -5.70 18.36 -3.98
CA PHE A 61 -6.23 19.67 -4.38
C PHE A 61 -5.60 20.19 -5.67
N ARG A 62 -6.31 21.08 -6.38
CA ARG A 62 -5.86 21.65 -7.66
C ARG A 62 -4.63 22.56 -7.55
N ASN A 63 -4.44 23.20 -6.40
CA ASN A 63 -3.35 24.15 -6.15
C ASN A 63 -2.08 23.51 -5.59
N GLN A 64 -2.10 22.19 -5.31
CA GLN A 64 -0.91 21.48 -4.86
C GLN A 64 0.04 21.17 -6.01
N THR A 65 1.32 21.32 -5.75
CA THR A 65 2.38 20.74 -6.58
C THR A 65 2.34 19.21 -6.51
N GLU A 66 2.98 18.57 -7.48
CA GLU A 66 3.11 17.10 -7.51
C GLU A 66 3.81 16.57 -6.25
N GLU A 67 4.86 17.25 -5.78
CA GLU A 67 5.63 16.83 -4.62
C GLU A 67 4.83 16.99 -3.31
N GLU A 68 4.06 18.07 -3.15
CA GLU A 68 3.17 18.23 -1.99
C GLU A 68 2.12 17.11 -1.94
N ARG A 69 1.51 16.80 -3.08
CA ARG A 69 0.56 15.70 -3.19
C ARG A 69 1.21 14.37 -2.83
N LYS A 70 2.43 14.14 -3.31
CA LYS A 70 3.23 12.95 -3.02
C LYS A 70 3.50 12.79 -1.53
N ILE A 71 3.96 13.86 -0.86
CA ILE A 71 4.21 13.86 0.59
C ILE A 71 2.93 13.53 1.38
N ILE A 72 1.80 14.11 1.00
CA ILE A 72 0.52 13.88 1.69
C ILE A 72 0.06 12.43 1.50
N LEU A 73 0.13 11.92 0.28
CA LEU A 73 -0.23 10.52 -0.01
C LEU A 73 0.72 9.54 0.68
N ARG A 74 2.02 9.82 0.75
CA ARG A 74 2.97 9.01 1.52
C ARG A 74 2.56 8.85 2.98
N LYS A 75 2.24 9.97 3.63
CA LYS A 75 1.73 9.96 5.01
C LYS A 75 0.44 9.15 5.13
N TYR A 76 -0.47 9.30 4.17
CA TYR A 76 -1.72 8.53 4.14
C TYR A 76 -1.47 7.02 4.07
N TRP A 77 -0.67 6.56 3.11
CA TRP A 77 -0.40 5.14 2.91
C TRP A 77 0.31 4.52 4.10
N LEU A 78 1.31 5.22 4.65
CA LEU A 78 2.04 4.74 5.83
C LEU A 78 1.14 4.69 7.08
N LYS A 79 0.16 5.59 7.21
CA LYS A 79 -0.78 5.56 8.33
C LYS A 79 -1.60 4.27 8.36
N TYR A 80 -2.11 3.82 7.22
CA TYR A 80 -3.06 2.69 7.17
C TYR A 80 -2.42 1.34 6.82
N PHE A 81 -1.29 1.36 6.11
CA PHE A 81 -0.70 0.15 5.51
C PHE A 81 0.75 -0.11 5.90
N SER A 82 1.32 0.65 6.85
CA SER A 82 2.69 0.41 7.35
C SER A 82 2.91 -0.99 7.91
N PHE A 83 1.86 -1.68 8.37
CA PHE A 83 1.96 -3.08 8.82
C PHE A 83 2.50 -4.03 7.73
N LEU A 84 2.41 -3.67 6.44
CA LEU A 84 3.01 -4.44 5.35
C LEU A 84 4.54 -4.38 5.38
N LEU A 85 5.11 -3.39 6.08
CA LEU A 85 6.54 -3.24 6.30
C LEU A 85 7.04 -3.95 7.56
N ASP A 86 6.17 -4.59 8.35
CA ASP A 86 6.59 -5.45 9.48
C ASP A 86 7.18 -6.79 8.97
N GLU A 87 7.00 -7.05 7.68
CA GLU A 87 7.24 -8.34 7.05
C GLU A 87 8.57 -8.31 6.31
N GLN A 88 9.52 -9.07 6.84
CA GLN A 88 10.91 -9.01 6.40
C GLN A 88 11.07 -9.24 4.88
N GLN A 89 10.28 -10.13 4.30
CA GLN A 89 10.27 -10.42 2.87
C GLN A 89 9.88 -9.19 2.03
N ASN A 90 8.89 -8.42 2.48
CA ASN A 90 8.46 -7.20 1.78
C ASN A 90 9.56 -6.14 1.81
N ILE A 91 10.21 -5.95 2.97
CA ILE A 91 11.33 -5.01 3.11
C ILE A 91 12.48 -5.39 2.19
N GLN A 92 12.83 -6.68 2.14
CA GLN A 92 13.91 -7.19 1.29
C GLN A 92 13.62 -6.95 -0.19
N HIS A 93 12.41 -7.28 -0.63
CA HIS A 93 11.97 -7.07 -2.01
C HIS A 93 12.01 -5.59 -2.41
N ILE A 94 11.46 -4.70 -1.58
CA ILE A 94 11.47 -3.25 -1.83
C ILE A 94 12.90 -2.72 -1.89
N ASN A 95 13.75 -3.09 -0.92
CA ASN A 95 15.13 -2.61 -0.89
C ASN A 95 15.94 -3.10 -2.10
N GLN A 96 15.69 -4.32 -2.57
CA GLN A 96 16.29 -4.83 -3.81
C GLN A 96 15.86 -4.00 -5.02
N ARG A 97 14.56 -3.71 -5.16
CA ARG A 97 14.03 -2.89 -6.26
C ARG A 97 14.63 -1.47 -6.27
N ILE A 98 14.82 -0.86 -5.09
CA ILE A 98 15.51 0.43 -4.95
C ILE A 98 16.96 0.34 -5.42
N GLN A 99 17.71 -0.69 -4.98
CA GLN A 99 19.11 -0.89 -5.37
C GLN A 99 19.27 -1.14 -6.87
N GLU A 100 18.34 -1.85 -7.49
CA GLU A 100 18.30 -2.09 -8.94
C GLU A 100 17.83 -0.86 -9.74
N GLY A 101 17.46 0.24 -9.08
CA GLY A 101 16.97 1.45 -9.74
C GLY A 101 15.66 1.23 -10.50
N LYS A 102 14.85 0.24 -10.10
CA LYS A 102 13.64 -0.14 -10.84
C LYS A 102 12.56 0.94 -10.68
N PRO A 103 11.99 1.43 -11.80
CA PRO A 103 10.95 2.44 -11.74
C PRO A 103 9.66 1.86 -11.13
N ILE A 104 8.89 2.74 -10.50
CA ILE A 104 7.55 2.41 -10.00
C ILE A 104 6.57 2.61 -11.17
N LYS A 105 6.07 1.51 -11.74
CA LYS A 105 5.10 1.49 -12.83
C LYS A 105 4.13 0.33 -12.67
N ILE A 106 2.93 0.45 -13.23
CA ILE A 106 1.97 -0.66 -13.26
C ILE A 106 2.57 -1.82 -14.08
N GLY A 107 2.53 -3.03 -13.53
CA GLY A 107 3.11 -4.22 -14.14
C GLY A 107 4.52 -4.57 -13.64
N GLU A 108 5.28 -3.61 -13.12
CA GLU A 108 6.67 -3.83 -12.70
C GLU A 108 6.81 -4.49 -11.32
N ASP A 109 5.75 -4.46 -10.50
CA ASP A 109 5.77 -4.98 -9.13
C ASP A 109 4.54 -5.81 -8.77
N LEU A 110 4.09 -6.62 -9.73
CA LEU A 110 2.87 -7.43 -9.60
C LEU A 110 2.95 -8.42 -8.44
N GLY A 111 4.13 -8.98 -8.17
CA GLY A 111 4.35 -9.89 -7.06
C GLY A 111 4.07 -9.21 -5.72
N PHE A 112 4.72 -8.07 -5.47
CA PHE A 112 4.51 -7.28 -4.26
C PHE A 112 3.06 -6.82 -4.10
N ILE A 113 2.44 -6.33 -5.17
CA ILE A 113 1.04 -5.86 -5.14
C ILE A 113 0.07 -7.01 -4.84
N ARG A 114 0.26 -8.18 -5.44
CA ARG A 114 -0.57 -9.37 -5.16
C ARG A 114 -0.38 -9.86 -3.72
N MET A 115 0.85 -9.87 -3.20
CA MET A 115 1.10 -10.22 -1.80
C MET A 115 0.47 -9.21 -0.84
N SER A 116 0.57 -7.92 -1.17
CA SER A 116 -0.06 -6.84 -0.39
C SER A 116 -1.57 -7.02 -0.34
N PHE A 117 -2.22 -7.37 -1.45
CA PHE A 117 -3.65 -7.69 -1.47
C PHE A 117 -4.01 -8.77 -0.44
N THR A 118 -3.36 -9.93 -0.52
CA THR A 118 -3.64 -11.04 0.40
C THR A 118 -3.48 -10.63 1.86
N ARG A 119 -2.39 -9.92 2.19
CA ARG A 119 -2.11 -9.48 3.57
C ARG A 119 -3.11 -8.45 4.07
N ILE A 120 -3.53 -7.50 3.23
CA ILE A 120 -4.56 -6.53 3.58
C ILE A 120 -5.89 -7.23 3.88
N MET A 121 -6.31 -8.17 3.04
CA MET A 121 -7.56 -8.92 3.26
C MET A 121 -7.49 -9.78 4.52
N MET A 122 -6.38 -10.49 4.73
CA MET A 122 -6.19 -11.31 5.94
C MET A 122 -6.23 -10.44 7.20
N LYS A 123 -5.62 -9.25 7.17
CA LYS A 123 -5.66 -8.33 8.32
C LYS A 123 -7.09 -7.90 8.63
N ALA A 124 -7.87 -7.48 7.63
CA ALA A 124 -9.27 -7.10 7.80
C ALA A 124 -10.08 -8.24 8.43
N LEU A 125 -10.00 -9.46 7.86
CA LEU A 125 -10.76 -10.61 8.34
C LEU A 125 -10.37 -11.03 9.76
N ASN A 126 -9.08 -10.96 10.09
CA ASN A 126 -8.61 -11.28 11.44
C ASN A 126 -9.07 -10.25 12.48
N GLU A 127 -9.10 -8.97 12.11
CA GLU A 127 -9.61 -7.90 12.97
C GLU A 127 -11.12 -8.02 13.18
N GLU A 128 -11.91 -8.27 12.13
CA GLU A 128 -13.36 -8.55 12.23
C GLU A 128 -13.63 -9.76 13.13
N ARG A 129 -12.86 -10.85 12.96
CA ARG A 129 -12.99 -12.04 13.80
C ARG A 129 -12.68 -11.74 15.27
N ALA A 130 -11.64 -10.94 15.53
CA ALA A 130 -11.27 -10.57 16.89
C ALA A 130 -12.34 -9.69 17.56
N GLU A 131 -12.95 -8.76 16.82
CA GLU A 131 -14.06 -7.93 17.31
C GLU A 131 -15.31 -8.76 17.63
N ASN A 132 -15.70 -9.66 16.72
CA ASN A 132 -16.84 -10.55 16.92
C ASN A 132 -16.65 -11.48 18.13
N LEU A 133 -15.42 -11.92 18.40
CA LEU A 133 -15.11 -12.74 19.57
C LEU A 133 -15.17 -11.96 20.89
N LYS A 134 -14.92 -10.65 20.87
CA LYS A 134 -15.09 -9.79 22.05
C LYS A 134 -16.56 -9.58 22.37
N GLN A 135 -17.38 -9.27 21.37
CA GLN A 135 -18.83 -9.06 21.53
C GLN A 135 -19.59 -10.30 22.01
N LYS A 136 -19.09 -11.51 21.73
CA LYS A 136 -19.71 -12.76 22.23
C LYS A 136 -19.36 -13.09 23.69
N LYS A 137 -18.43 -12.36 24.31
CA LYS A 137 -18.02 -12.56 25.71
C LYS A 137 -18.61 -11.50 26.64
N GLU A 138 -19.26 -10.48 26.10
CA GLU A 138 -20.07 -9.47 26.79
C GLU A 138 -21.54 -9.87 26.76
#